data_AF-A0A7W0QNX7-F1
#
_entry.id   AF-A0A7W0QNX7-F1
#
_cell.length_a   1.000
_cell.length_b   1.000
_cell.length_c   1.000
_cell.angle_alpha   90.00
_cell.angle_beta   90.00
_cell.angle_gamma   90.00
#
_symmetry.space_group_name_H-M   'P 1'
#
loop_
_entity.id
_entity.type
_entity.pdbx_description
1 polymer ?
#
loop_
_entity_poly.entity_id
_entity_poly.type
_entity_poly.pdbx_seq_one_letter_code
_entity_poly.pdbx_strand_id
1 'polypeptide(L)'
;MSRTTAHLFLFIFIVATVACDKVALLAPTGSTVTLSISSTSVASNGTAEVIATVIESAGTPVHNGTEVTFQSSVGQVDPAVVRTEGGIARTTFRANGASGTARVTAFSGGARATDVEVLVGGAAASTVNVRTDPSSVPQNGGTVQVIATVRDISGNSLPSAQVVFTSDNGALAANSALTDQNGEARTTLTTNRQTVVRASVAGREAQSTVNLV
;
A
#
# COMPACT_ATOMS: atom_id res chain seq x y z
N MET A 1 -17.46 -56.34 65.14
CA MET A 1 -18.73 -55.83 64.60
C MET A 1 -18.49 -54.44 64.03
N SER A 2 -18.83 -54.27 62.75
CA SER A 2 -19.00 -53.02 61.98
C SER A 2 -17.78 -52.14 61.65
N ARG A 3 -17.54 -52.02 60.34
CA ARG A 3 -16.72 -51.04 59.62
C ARG A 3 -17.59 -49.80 59.36
N THR A 4 -17.03 -48.60 59.42
CA THR A 4 -17.65 -47.40 58.81
C THR A 4 -16.59 -46.55 58.12
N THR A 5 -16.61 -46.62 56.80
CA THR A 5 -15.81 -45.82 55.86
C THR A 5 -16.49 -44.46 55.69
N ALA A 6 -15.79 -43.36 55.97
CA ALA A 6 -16.30 -42.01 55.71
C ALA A 6 -15.86 -41.55 54.31
N HIS A 7 -16.83 -41.41 53.40
CA HIS A 7 -16.60 -40.87 52.05
C HIS A 7 -16.78 -39.36 52.06
N LEU A 8 -15.67 -38.63 51.80
CA LEU A 8 -15.65 -37.19 51.60
C LEU A 8 -16.18 -36.87 50.19
N PHE A 9 -17.40 -36.34 50.09
CA PHE A 9 -18.01 -35.90 48.83
C PHE A 9 -17.41 -34.55 48.41
N LEU A 10 -16.57 -34.54 47.37
CA LEU A 10 -16.06 -33.33 46.73
C LEU A 10 -17.12 -32.79 45.76
N PHE A 11 -17.75 -31.67 46.09
CA PHE A 11 -18.63 -30.93 45.19
C PHE A 11 -17.79 -30.19 44.13
N ILE A 12 -17.77 -30.70 42.90
CA ILE A 12 -17.19 -30.02 41.74
C ILE A 12 -18.22 -29.02 41.21
N PHE A 13 -17.99 -27.73 41.43
CA PHE A 13 -18.74 -26.66 40.78
C PHE A 13 -18.23 -26.51 39.33
N ILE A 14 -18.98 -27.03 38.37
CA ILE A 14 -18.76 -26.79 36.95
C ILE A 14 -19.31 -25.39 36.63
N VAL A 15 -18.42 -24.40 36.53
CA VAL A 15 -18.77 -23.09 35.98
C VAL A 15 -18.84 -23.23 34.46
N ALA A 16 -20.05 -23.39 33.92
CA ALA A 16 -20.29 -23.32 32.49
C ALA A 16 -20.13 -21.87 32.04
N THR A 17 -19.01 -21.53 31.40
CA THR A 17 -18.86 -20.25 30.73
C THR A 17 -19.80 -20.23 29.53
N VAL A 18 -20.94 -19.56 29.66
CA VAL A 18 -21.83 -19.28 28.54
C VAL A 18 -21.09 -18.31 27.61
N ALA A 19 -20.42 -18.85 26.59
CA ALA A 19 -19.98 -18.06 25.46
C ALA A 19 -21.25 -17.59 24.74
N CYS A 20 -21.72 -16.39 25.08
CA CYS A 20 -22.79 -15.74 24.35
C CYS A 20 -22.25 -15.42 22.96
N ASP A 21 -22.71 -16.16 21.95
CA ASP A 21 -22.39 -15.90 20.55
C ASP A 21 -23.08 -14.59 20.15
N LYS A 22 -22.39 -13.47 20.40
CA LYS A 22 -22.96 -12.14 20.19
C LYS A 22 -23.01 -11.90 18.69
N VAL A 23 -24.21 -12.02 18.13
CA VAL A 23 -24.50 -11.70 16.72
C VAL A 23 -23.94 -10.32 16.38
N ALA A 24 -23.17 -10.23 15.30
CA ALA A 24 -22.61 -8.97 14.81
C ALA A 24 -23.75 -7.98 14.52
N LEU A 25 -23.61 -6.75 15.01
CA LEU A 25 -24.52 -5.67 14.67
C LEU A 25 -24.18 -5.20 13.26
N LEU A 26 -25.10 -5.34 12.30
CA LEU A 26 -24.91 -4.91 10.92
C LEU A 26 -25.74 -3.68 10.61
N ALA A 27 -25.32 -2.90 9.60
CA ALA A 27 -26.05 -1.72 9.18
C ALA A 27 -27.48 -2.09 8.71
N PRO A 28 -28.50 -1.30 9.11
CA PRO A 28 -29.88 -1.49 8.63
C PRO A 28 -30.02 -1.41 7.11
N THR A 29 -31.14 -1.93 6.60
CA THR A 29 -31.48 -1.79 5.17
C THR A 29 -31.66 -0.31 4.79
N GLY A 30 -31.09 0.09 3.66
CA GLY A 30 -31.14 1.48 3.18
C GLY A 30 -30.04 2.38 3.74
N SER A 31 -29.14 1.87 4.58
CA SER A 31 -27.92 2.58 4.96
C SER A 31 -27.01 2.84 3.75
N THR A 32 -26.26 3.94 3.81
CA THR A 32 -25.20 4.29 2.86
C THR A 32 -23.85 4.09 3.54
N VAL A 33 -22.90 3.48 2.83
CA VAL A 33 -21.48 3.42 3.23
C VAL A 33 -20.69 4.29 2.27
N THR A 34 -19.96 5.27 2.78
CA THR A 34 -18.98 6.05 2.01
C THR A 34 -17.59 5.70 2.46
N LEU A 35 -16.65 5.64 1.52
CA LEU A 35 -15.27 5.26 1.76
C LEU A 35 -14.35 6.42 1.37
N SER A 36 -13.38 6.74 2.20
CA SER A 36 -12.29 7.66 1.89
C SER A 36 -10.96 7.04 2.26
N ILE A 37 -9.90 7.48 1.58
CA ILE A 37 -8.53 7.06 1.85
C ILE A 37 -7.62 8.28 1.93
N SER A 38 -6.65 8.25 2.83
CA SER A 38 -5.74 9.38 3.08
C SER A 38 -4.79 9.68 1.93
N SER A 39 -4.51 8.69 1.07
CA SER A 39 -3.70 8.84 -0.13
C SER A 39 -4.14 7.85 -1.21
N THR A 40 -4.21 8.30 -2.46
CA THR A 40 -4.50 7.47 -3.63
C THR A 40 -3.24 6.90 -4.29
N SER A 41 -2.06 7.21 -3.73
CA SER A 41 -0.76 6.65 -4.10
C SER A 41 0.04 6.26 -2.86
N VAL A 42 0.67 5.08 -2.88
CA VAL A 42 1.58 4.64 -1.81
C VAL A 42 2.81 3.94 -2.39
N ALA A 43 3.91 3.95 -1.64
CA ALA A 43 5.08 3.13 -1.91
C ALA A 43 4.70 1.63 -1.95
N SER A 44 5.56 0.79 -2.51
CA SER A 44 5.31 -0.66 -2.63
C SER A 44 5.08 -1.36 -1.27
N ASN A 45 5.63 -0.82 -0.18
CA ASN A 45 5.41 -1.25 1.21
C ASN A 45 4.70 -0.18 2.06
N GLY A 46 4.13 0.84 1.42
CA GLY A 46 3.49 1.95 2.08
C GLY A 46 2.13 1.60 2.67
N THR A 47 1.58 2.55 3.42
CA THR A 47 0.28 2.43 4.07
C THR A 47 -0.58 3.66 3.84
N ALA A 48 -1.90 3.51 3.91
CA ALA A 48 -2.83 4.63 3.91
C ALA A 48 -4.00 4.36 4.87
N GLU A 49 -4.50 5.40 5.54
CA GLU A 49 -5.68 5.29 6.40
C GLU A 49 -6.93 5.21 5.52
N VAL A 50 -7.80 4.24 5.80
CA VAL A 50 -9.08 4.06 5.13
C VAL A 50 -10.19 4.28 6.14
N ILE A 51 -11.15 5.13 5.79
CA ILE A 51 -12.27 5.51 6.66
C ILE A 51 -13.57 5.16 5.94
N ALA A 52 -14.40 4.34 6.58
CA ALA A 52 -15.78 4.14 6.17
C ALA A 52 -16.71 4.96 7.09
N THR A 53 -17.62 5.71 6.49
CA THR A 53 -18.72 6.40 7.20
C THR A 53 -20.02 5.73 6.82
N VAL A 54 -20.79 5.30 7.82
CA VAL A 54 -22.04 4.57 7.65
C VAL A 54 -23.19 5.40 8.20
N ILE A 55 -24.12 5.77 7.31
CA ILE A 55 -25.28 6.61 7.59
C ILE A 55 -26.55 5.82 7.31
N GLU A 56 -27.52 5.88 8.20
CA GLU A 56 -28.85 5.30 8.05
C GLU A 56 -29.68 6.05 7.00
N SER A 57 -30.74 5.43 6.48
CA SER A 57 -31.65 6.08 5.52
C SER A 57 -32.29 7.36 6.07
N ALA A 58 -32.42 7.48 7.39
CA ALA A 58 -32.91 8.67 8.08
C ALA A 58 -31.88 9.84 8.13
N GLY A 59 -30.64 9.62 7.67
CA GLY A 59 -29.57 10.61 7.67
C GLY A 59 -28.73 10.67 8.95
N THR A 60 -28.99 9.79 9.92
CA THR A 60 -28.24 9.66 11.18
C THR A 60 -27.10 8.64 11.07
N PRO A 61 -26.01 8.77 11.83
CA PRO A 61 -25.00 7.71 11.93
C PRO A 61 -25.60 6.42 12.48
N VAL A 62 -25.13 5.27 11.98
CA VAL A 62 -25.50 3.98 12.59
C VAL A 62 -25.03 3.89 14.03
N HIS A 63 -25.71 3.04 14.81
CA HIS A 63 -25.34 2.77 16.19
C HIS A 63 -23.88 2.32 16.35
N ASN A 64 -23.25 2.74 17.45
CA ASN A 64 -21.91 2.29 17.83
C ASN A 64 -21.88 0.77 17.95
N GLY A 65 -20.78 0.17 17.51
CA GLY A 65 -20.64 -1.28 17.48
C GLY A 65 -21.10 -1.93 16.18
N THR A 66 -21.66 -1.17 15.24
CA THR A 66 -22.02 -1.69 13.91
C THR A 66 -20.74 -2.11 13.18
N GLU A 67 -20.71 -3.32 12.67
CA GLU A 67 -19.54 -3.94 12.08
C GLU A 67 -19.41 -3.57 10.59
N VAL A 68 -18.24 -3.08 10.21
CA VAL A 68 -17.86 -2.78 8.82
C VAL A 68 -16.74 -3.72 8.43
N THR A 69 -16.93 -4.42 7.31
CA THR A 69 -15.90 -5.27 6.70
C THR A 69 -15.24 -4.51 5.56
N PHE A 70 -13.92 -4.46 5.57
CA PHE A 70 -13.06 -3.91 4.53
C PHE A 70 -12.42 -5.05 3.74
N GLN A 71 -12.24 -4.84 2.44
CA GLN A 71 -11.51 -5.77 1.58
C GLN A 71 -10.61 -4.98 0.63
N SER A 72 -9.53 -5.61 0.18
CA SER A 72 -8.65 -5.07 -0.86
C SER A 72 -8.33 -6.14 -1.91
N SER A 73 -8.27 -5.76 -3.18
CA SER A 73 -7.88 -6.67 -4.28
C SER A 73 -6.39 -7.04 -4.27
N VAL A 74 -5.54 -6.14 -3.76
CA VAL A 74 -4.09 -6.30 -3.62
C VAL A 74 -3.69 -5.72 -2.26
N GLY A 75 -2.65 -6.23 -1.61
CA GLY A 75 -2.31 -5.79 -0.27
C GLY A 75 -3.28 -6.33 0.79
N GLN A 76 -3.32 -5.68 1.94
CA GLN A 76 -4.18 -6.05 3.06
C GLN A 76 -4.80 -4.82 3.70
N VAL A 77 -5.96 -5.00 4.30
CA VAL A 77 -6.57 -4.02 5.21
C VAL A 77 -6.57 -4.63 6.60
N ASP A 78 -6.01 -3.90 7.56
CA ASP A 78 -5.84 -4.39 8.92
C ASP A 78 -6.15 -3.28 9.93
N PRO A 79 -7.12 -3.48 10.83
CA PRO A 79 -8.05 -4.62 10.90
C PRO A 79 -9.05 -4.69 9.73
N ALA A 80 -9.33 -5.87 9.18
CA ALA A 80 -10.30 -6.06 8.09
C ALA A 80 -11.76 -5.89 8.54
N VAL A 81 -12.03 -5.99 9.84
CA VAL A 81 -13.36 -5.86 10.42
C VAL A 81 -13.28 -4.87 11.58
N VAL A 82 -14.08 -3.81 11.52
CA VAL A 82 -14.03 -2.69 12.47
C VAL A 82 -15.42 -2.32 12.91
N ARG A 83 -15.58 -2.00 14.20
CA ARG A 83 -16.85 -1.51 14.75
C ARG A 83 -16.91 0.00 14.67
N THR A 84 -18.06 0.53 14.30
CA THR A 84 -18.28 1.97 14.18
C THR A 84 -18.28 2.65 15.55
N GLU A 85 -17.77 3.88 15.57
CA GLU A 85 -17.97 4.87 16.62
C GLU A 85 -18.47 6.16 15.95
N GLY A 86 -19.67 6.62 16.30
CA GLY A 86 -20.32 7.73 15.62
C GLY A 86 -20.58 7.47 14.13
N GLY A 87 -20.82 6.22 13.75
CA GLY A 87 -20.95 5.77 12.36
C GLY A 87 -19.64 5.69 11.58
N ILE A 88 -18.49 5.90 12.20
CA ILE A 88 -17.18 5.88 11.53
C ILE A 88 -16.42 4.61 11.90
N ALA A 89 -15.87 3.92 10.90
CA ALA A 89 -14.96 2.80 11.05
C ALA A 89 -13.63 3.09 10.34
N ARG A 90 -12.50 2.87 11.02
CA ARG A 90 -11.15 3.18 10.52
C ARG A 90 -10.30 1.93 10.41
N THR A 91 -9.63 1.74 9.28
CA THR A 91 -8.64 0.67 9.07
C THR A 91 -7.41 1.22 8.36
N THR A 92 -6.36 0.41 8.26
CA THR A 92 -5.15 0.74 7.52
C THR A 92 -5.01 -0.17 6.30
N PHE A 93 -4.93 0.42 5.12
CA PHE A 93 -4.45 -0.25 3.93
C PHE A 93 -2.92 -0.41 4.01
N ARG A 94 -2.42 -1.61 3.71
CA ARG A 94 -0.99 -1.95 3.65
C ARG A 94 -0.68 -2.60 2.30
N ALA A 95 0.23 -2.01 1.55
CA ALA A 95 0.74 -2.61 0.33
C ALA A 95 1.60 -3.85 0.62
N ASN A 96 1.66 -4.80 -0.32
CA ASN A 96 2.34 -6.09 -0.16
C ASN A 96 3.66 -6.21 -0.96
N GLY A 97 4.26 -5.09 -1.36
CA GLY A 97 5.46 -5.05 -2.20
C GLY A 97 5.19 -5.12 -3.71
N ALA A 98 4.00 -5.54 -4.14
CA ALA A 98 3.67 -5.64 -5.56
C ALA A 98 3.18 -4.29 -6.11
N SER A 99 3.76 -3.87 -7.24
CA SER A 99 3.28 -2.69 -7.96
C SER A 99 1.95 -2.99 -8.66
N GLY A 100 1.00 -2.07 -8.60
CA GLY A 100 -0.30 -2.23 -9.24
C GLY A 100 -1.38 -1.31 -8.68
N THR A 101 -2.62 -1.53 -9.09
CA THR A 101 -3.79 -0.81 -8.56
C THR A 101 -4.52 -1.70 -7.55
N ALA A 102 -4.58 -1.28 -6.30
CA ALA A 102 -5.41 -1.89 -5.27
C ALA A 102 -6.80 -1.25 -5.27
N ARG A 103 -7.85 -2.07 -5.25
CA ARG A 103 -9.23 -1.63 -5.07
C ARG A 103 -9.64 -1.95 -3.64
N VAL A 104 -9.91 -0.92 -2.85
CA VAL A 104 -10.38 -1.05 -1.47
C VAL A 104 -11.87 -0.82 -1.45
N THR A 105 -12.60 -1.70 -0.78
CA THR A 105 -14.05 -1.65 -0.63
C THR A 105 -14.44 -1.84 0.83
N ALA A 106 -15.63 -1.36 1.19
CA ALA A 106 -16.18 -1.51 2.54
C ALA A 106 -17.68 -1.79 2.48
N PHE A 107 -18.16 -2.62 3.40
CA PHE A 107 -19.59 -2.95 3.49
C PHE A 107 -20.03 -3.30 4.91
N SER A 108 -21.33 -3.13 5.16
CA SER A 108 -21.99 -3.57 6.39
C SER A 108 -23.43 -3.98 6.07
N GLY A 109 -23.84 -5.19 6.49
CA GLY A 109 -25.12 -5.75 6.08
C GLY A 109 -25.25 -5.81 4.55
N GLY A 110 -26.34 -5.23 4.03
CA GLY A 110 -26.55 -5.09 2.58
C GLY A 110 -25.92 -3.84 1.94
N ALA A 111 -25.43 -2.89 2.75
CA ALA A 111 -24.89 -1.62 2.26
C ALA A 111 -23.42 -1.78 1.85
N ARG A 112 -23.06 -1.32 0.65
CA ARG A 112 -21.72 -1.40 0.07
C ARG A 112 -21.27 -0.05 -0.44
N ALA A 113 -20.01 0.31 -0.17
CA ALA A 113 -19.39 1.50 -0.72
C ALA A 113 -19.01 1.30 -2.20
N THR A 114 -18.86 2.40 -2.92
CA THR A 114 -18.07 2.42 -4.15
C THR A 114 -16.59 2.19 -3.81
N ASP A 115 -15.92 1.36 -4.60
CA ASP A 115 -14.50 1.07 -4.43
C ASP A 115 -13.66 2.35 -4.59
N VAL A 116 -12.60 2.46 -3.78
CA VAL A 116 -11.54 3.46 -3.97
C VAL A 116 -10.29 2.78 -4.54
N GLU A 117 -9.63 3.43 -5.48
CA GLU A 117 -8.40 2.92 -6.08
C GLU A 117 -7.16 3.54 -5.43
N VAL A 118 -6.16 2.69 -5.19
CA VAL A 118 -4.86 3.06 -4.63
C VAL A 118 -3.78 2.54 -5.56
N LEU A 119 -2.95 3.44 -6.09
CA LEU A 119 -1.80 3.07 -6.89
C LEU A 119 -0.64 2.69 -5.95
N VAL A 120 -0.07 1.51 -6.16
CA VAL A 120 1.00 0.95 -5.34
C VAL A 120 2.31 0.89 -6.13
N GLY A 121 3.39 1.38 -5.52
CA GLY A 121 4.75 1.30 -6.08
C GLY A 121 4.86 2.02 -7.42
N GLY A 122 5.49 1.37 -8.41
CA GLY A 122 5.70 1.97 -9.74
C GLY A 122 4.41 2.39 -10.45
N ALA A 123 3.26 1.77 -10.15
CA ALA A 123 1.96 2.15 -10.72
C ALA A 123 1.56 3.59 -10.34
N ALA A 124 2.04 4.09 -9.20
CA ALA A 124 1.80 5.45 -8.75
C ALA A 124 2.70 6.50 -9.42
N ALA A 125 3.68 6.09 -10.24
CA ALA A 125 4.49 7.04 -10.99
C ALA A 125 3.57 7.92 -11.85
N SER A 126 4.03 9.11 -12.20
CA SER A 126 3.40 10.03 -13.17
C SER A 126 4.44 10.60 -14.11
N THR A 127 5.63 10.89 -13.58
CA THR A 127 6.77 11.34 -14.36
C THR A 127 8.02 10.60 -13.94
N VAL A 128 8.92 10.40 -14.90
CA VAL A 128 10.30 9.99 -14.67
C VAL A 128 11.19 10.99 -15.39
N ASN A 129 12.24 11.47 -14.75
CA ASN A 129 13.30 12.25 -15.36
C ASN A 129 14.62 11.53 -15.13
N VAL A 130 15.58 11.68 -16.03
CA VAL A 130 16.92 11.11 -15.88
C VAL A 130 17.98 12.13 -16.22
N ARG A 131 19.04 12.14 -15.42
CA ARG A 131 20.24 12.96 -15.64
C ARG A 131 21.49 12.16 -15.33
N THR A 132 22.61 12.63 -15.85
CA THR A 132 23.94 12.08 -15.57
C THR A 132 24.82 13.12 -14.89
N ASP A 133 25.68 12.65 -13.99
CA ASP A 133 26.62 13.49 -13.25
C ASP A 133 27.98 12.78 -13.13
N PRO A 134 29.03 13.25 -13.85
CA PRO A 134 29.00 14.34 -14.84
C PRO A 134 28.21 13.98 -16.11
N SER A 135 27.89 14.98 -16.94
CA SER A 135 27.16 14.78 -18.22
C SER A 135 28.05 14.36 -19.40
N SER A 136 29.35 14.25 -19.18
CA SER A 136 30.33 13.84 -20.19
C SER A 136 31.49 13.07 -19.57
N VAL A 137 32.17 12.30 -20.41
CA VAL A 137 33.40 11.57 -20.05
C VAL A 137 34.50 11.86 -21.08
N PRO A 138 35.78 11.74 -20.70
CA PRO A 138 36.88 11.87 -21.66
C PRO A 138 36.81 10.85 -22.80
N GLN A 139 37.45 11.13 -23.94
CA GLN A 139 37.51 10.20 -25.08
C GLN A 139 38.10 8.81 -24.78
N ASN A 140 38.98 8.68 -23.78
CA ASN A 140 39.49 7.38 -23.34
C ASN A 140 38.54 6.63 -22.39
N GLY A 141 37.41 7.24 -22.04
CA GLY A 141 36.35 6.69 -21.21
C GLY A 141 36.36 7.18 -19.76
N GLY A 142 35.26 6.91 -19.09
CA GLY A 142 35.03 7.34 -17.73
C GLY A 142 33.75 6.75 -17.15
N THR A 143 33.41 7.25 -15.97
CA THR A 143 32.24 6.80 -15.22
C THR A 143 31.37 8.00 -14.87
N VAL A 144 30.06 7.83 -15.00
CA VAL A 144 29.06 8.83 -14.58
C VAL A 144 28.05 8.18 -13.64
N GLN A 145 27.49 8.97 -12.73
CA GLN A 145 26.31 8.57 -11.99
C GLN A 145 25.08 8.87 -12.85
N VAL A 146 24.18 7.89 -12.99
CA VAL A 146 22.87 8.05 -13.61
C VAL A 146 21.87 8.19 -12.47
N ILE A 147 21.11 9.28 -12.45
CA ILE A 147 20.09 9.56 -11.44
C ILE A 147 18.75 9.69 -12.15
N ALA A 148 17.81 8.81 -11.81
CA ALA A 148 16.42 8.91 -12.22
C ALA A 148 15.58 9.45 -11.05
N THR A 149 14.73 10.44 -11.32
CA THR A 149 13.79 10.99 -10.33
C THR A 149 12.36 10.66 -10.76
N VAL A 150 11.60 10.03 -9.86
CA VAL A 150 10.22 9.59 -10.10
C VAL A 150 9.27 10.39 -9.20
N ARG A 151 8.20 10.92 -9.80
CA ARG A 151 7.16 11.66 -9.08
C ARG A 151 5.78 11.13 -9.41
N ASP A 152 4.87 11.25 -8.46
CA ASP A 152 3.44 10.94 -8.63
C ASP A 152 2.68 12.06 -9.37
N ILE A 153 1.36 11.88 -9.54
CA ILE A 153 0.50 12.83 -10.28
C ILE A 153 0.37 14.19 -9.59
N SER A 154 0.53 14.22 -8.27
CA SER A 154 0.53 15.44 -7.46
C SER A 154 1.88 16.13 -7.42
N GLY A 155 2.91 15.54 -8.06
CA GLY A 155 4.26 16.06 -8.10
C GLY A 155 5.11 15.68 -6.89
N ASN A 156 4.62 14.82 -5.99
CA ASN A 156 5.39 14.34 -4.84
C ASN A 156 6.45 13.33 -5.27
N SER A 157 7.55 13.28 -4.52
CA SER A 157 8.56 12.22 -4.69
C SER A 157 7.94 10.86 -4.42
N LEU A 158 8.22 9.88 -5.29
CA LEU A 158 7.66 8.55 -5.17
C LEU A 158 8.73 7.56 -4.71
N PRO A 159 8.82 7.22 -3.40
CA PRO A 159 9.75 6.22 -2.90
C PRO A 159 9.35 4.79 -3.26
N SER A 160 10.35 3.91 -3.30
CA SER A 160 10.21 2.47 -3.58
C SER A 160 9.53 2.15 -4.92
N ALA A 161 9.67 3.02 -5.90
CA ALA A 161 9.35 2.75 -7.29
C ALA A 161 10.53 2.04 -7.96
N GLN A 162 10.28 0.91 -8.61
CA GLN A 162 11.30 0.18 -9.36
C GLN A 162 11.59 0.93 -10.66
N VAL A 163 12.82 1.43 -10.80
CA VAL A 163 13.34 2.01 -12.04
C VAL A 163 14.20 0.99 -12.77
N VAL A 164 13.97 0.83 -14.07
CA VAL A 164 14.82 0.03 -14.95
C VAL A 164 15.68 0.97 -15.78
N PHE A 165 16.99 0.73 -15.79
CA PHE A 165 17.97 1.49 -16.56
C PHE A 165 18.45 0.68 -17.76
N THR A 166 18.59 1.33 -18.90
CA THR A 166 19.25 0.77 -20.08
C THR A 166 20.22 1.78 -20.67
N SER A 167 21.25 1.31 -21.36
CA SER A 167 22.16 2.15 -22.12
C SER A 167 22.42 1.53 -23.49
N ASP A 168 22.62 2.36 -24.51
CA ASP A 168 22.95 1.89 -25.86
C ASP A 168 24.44 1.48 -26.01
N ASN A 169 25.29 1.99 -25.13
CA ASN A 169 26.72 1.71 -25.03
C ASN A 169 27.15 1.65 -23.56
N GLY A 170 28.38 1.20 -23.32
CA GLY A 170 28.95 1.11 -21.98
C GLY A 170 28.33 -0.01 -21.13
N ALA A 171 28.60 0.04 -19.83
CA ALA A 171 28.13 -0.93 -18.85
C ALA A 171 27.51 -0.21 -17.64
N LEU A 172 26.27 -0.59 -17.30
CA LEU A 172 25.61 -0.17 -16.07
C LEU A 172 26.01 -1.11 -14.93
N ALA A 173 26.36 -0.56 -13.77
CA ALA A 173 26.65 -1.33 -12.57
C ALA A 173 25.42 -2.13 -12.08
N ALA A 174 24.24 -1.54 -12.23
CA ALA A 174 22.95 -2.21 -12.05
C ALA A 174 21.96 -1.73 -13.10
N ASN A 175 21.16 -2.64 -13.65
CA ASN A 175 20.11 -2.33 -14.62
C ASN A 175 18.79 -1.92 -13.95
N SER A 176 18.72 -1.90 -12.63
CA SER A 176 17.54 -1.44 -11.90
C SER A 176 17.87 -1.00 -10.48
N ALA A 177 17.05 -0.11 -9.94
CA ALA A 177 17.12 0.32 -8.54
C ALA A 177 15.74 0.82 -8.08
N LEU A 178 15.48 0.69 -6.77
CA LEU A 178 14.33 1.33 -6.13
C LEU A 178 14.63 2.81 -5.85
N THR A 179 13.63 3.67 -6.00
CA THR A 179 13.75 5.06 -5.58
C THR A 179 13.81 5.19 -4.06
N ASP A 180 14.61 6.15 -3.59
CA ASP A 180 14.71 6.52 -2.17
C ASP A 180 13.55 7.45 -1.72
N GLN A 181 13.64 7.98 -0.50
CA GLN A 181 12.64 8.91 0.05
C GLN A 181 12.51 10.23 -0.75
N ASN A 182 13.52 10.58 -1.54
CA ASN A 182 13.49 11.75 -2.42
C ASN A 182 12.94 11.39 -3.82
N GLY A 183 12.56 10.13 -4.05
CA GLY A 183 12.10 9.64 -5.35
C GLY A 183 13.25 9.40 -6.32
N GLU A 184 14.49 9.26 -5.84
CA GLU A 184 15.67 9.08 -6.69
C GLU A 184 16.14 7.63 -6.72
N ALA A 185 16.32 7.08 -7.92
CA ALA A 185 16.99 5.81 -8.16
C ALA A 185 18.33 6.09 -8.86
N ARG A 186 19.40 5.42 -8.43
CA ARG A 186 20.75 5.69 -8.91
C ARG A 186 21.42 4.42 -9.41
N THR A 187 22.20 4.56 -10.49
CA THR A 187 23.14 3.55 -10.97
C THR A 187 24.38 4.24 -11.50
N THR A 188 25.41 3.46 -11.82
CA THR A 188 26.68 3.96 -12.35
C THR A 188 26.83 3.44 -13.76
N LEU A 189 27.17 4.32 -14.72
CA LEU A 189 27.49 3.95 -16.09
C LEU A 189 28.99 4.15 -16.32
N THR A 190 29.67 3.13 -16.82
CA THR A 190 31.04 3.26 -17.36
C THR A 190 30.97 3.17 -18.88
N THR A 191 31.54 4.16 -19.57
CA THR A 191 31.54 4.21 -21.04
C THR A 191 32.76 4.95 -21.59
N ASN A 192 33.14 4.62 -22.82
CA ASN A 192 34.14 5.32 -23.63
C ASN A 192 33.58 5.81 -24.97
N ARG A 193 32.25 5.81 -25.09
CA ARG A 193 31.52 6.25 -26.28
C ARG A 193 30.42 7.21 -25.85
N GLN A 194 30.01 8.09 -26.76
CA GLN A 194 28.76 8.81 -26.56
C GLN A 194 27.64 7.78 -26.30
N THR A 195 26.91 7.95 -25.21
CA THR A 195 25.99 6.93 -24.69
C THR A 195 24.66 7.58 -24.34
N VAL A 196 23.56 7.02 -24.85
CA VAL A 196 22.21 7.37 -24.39
C VAL A 196 21.81 6.41 -23.29
N VAL A 197 21.49 6.95 -22.11
CA VAL A 197 20.95 6.21 -20.99
C VAL A 197 19.46 6.49 -20.90
N ARG A 198 18.67 5.43 -20.71
CA ARG A 198 17.22 5.51 -20.50
C ARG A 198 16.87 4.99 -19.11
N ALA A 199 15.90 5.63 -18.48
CA ALA A 199 15.28 5.17 -17.25
C ALA A 199 13.78 4.98 -17.48
N SER A 200 13.24 3.84 -17.05
CA SER A 200 11.81 3.52 -17.21
C SER A 200 11.15 3.08 -15.90
N VAL A 201 9.89 3.49 -15.72
CA VAL A 201 9.04 3.16 -14.57
C VAL A 201 7.59 3.02 -15.04
N ALA A 202 7.01 1.83 -14.87
CA ALA A 202 5.61 1.55 -15.21
C ALA A 202 5.18 2.09 -16.60
N GLY A 203 6.03 1.86 -17.62
CA GLY A 203 5.78 2.28 -19.00
C GLY A 203 6.13 3.74 -19.32
N ARG A 204 6.55 4.53 -18.34
CA ARG A 204 7.08 5.89 -18.56
C ARG A 204 8.58 5.82 -18.77
N GLU A 205 9.11 6.64 -19.66
CA GLU A 205 10.53 6.65 -20.00
C GLU A 205 11.08 8.07 -20.06
N ALA A 206 12.34 8.21 -19.66
CA ALA A 206 13.14 9.39 -19.90
C ALA A 206 14.54 8.97 -20.35
N GLN A 207 15.24 9.87 -21.04
CA GLN A 207 16.60 9.63 -21.52
C GLN A 207 17.53 10.81 -21.26
N SER A 208 18.81 10.51 -21.13
CA SER A 208 19.89 11.49 -21.03
C SER A 208 21.09 11.00 -21.83
N THR A 209 21.84 11.93 -22.42
CA THR A 209 23.01 11.63 -23.24
C THR A 209 24.27 11.98 -22.49
N VAL A 210 25.20 11.02 -22.42
CA VAL A 210 26.57 11.22 -21.97
C VAL A 210 27.44 11.50 -23.19
N ASN A 211 28.05 12.67 -23.25
CA ASN A 211 28.91 13.08 -24.35
C ASN A 211 30.37 12.71 -24.10
N LEU A 212 31.17 12.71 -25.18
CA LEU A 212 32.63 12.67 -25.07
C LEU A 212 33.19 14.09 -25.09
N VAL A 213 34.20 14.35 -24.25
CA VAL A 213 34.94 15.61 -24.19
C VAL A 213 36.45 15.39 -24.29
#